data_AF-A0A0A9F829-F1
#
_entry.id   AF-A0A0A9F829-F1
#
_cell.length_a   1.000
_cell.length_b   1.000
_cell.length_c   1.000
_cell.angle_alpha   90.00
_cell.angle_beta   90.00
_cell.angle_gamma   90.00
#
_symmetry.space_group_name_H-M   'P 1'
#
loop_
_entity.id
_entity.type
_entity.pdbx_description
1 polymer ?
#
loop_
_entity_poly.entity_id
_entity_poly.type
_entity_poly.pdbx_seq_one_letter_code
_entity_poly.pdbx_strand_id
1 'polypeptide(L)'
;MALYHLSLAAVNQSKLARAPGAARSLLSVSSDAAEPPAVRRLALMVACNVATCAEGRAALMDAGAVATVSAILSGDARNSELQEWCVAALYGMSKGSPRFRGLARAAGADRPLILVAEQAKPGVHKEMAQTTLRTILGLGENNDGDLSESRSSEDNYGASALPHRRRVASWSAPPAATPLSSHQWRSVCTD
;
A
#
# COMPACT_ATOMS: atom_id res chain seq x y z
N MET A 1 2.57 10.41 -14.06
CA MET A 1 2.11 9.08 -14.53
C MET A 1 3.14 7.97 -14.36
N ALA A 2 4.43 8.16 -14.69
CA ALA A 2 5.44 7.09 -14.62
C ALA A 2 5.50 6.36 -13.26
N LEU A 3 5.51 7.11 -12.14
CA LEU A 3 5.57 6.52 -10.79
C LEU A 3 4.37 5.61 -10.48
N TYR A 4 3.16 5.99 -10.92
CA TYR A 4 1.97 5.16 -10.78
C TYR A 4 2.15 3.81 -11.47
N HIS A 5 2.55 3.79 -12.74
CA HIS A 5 2.75 2.53 -13.47
C HIS A 5 3.87 1.67 -12.86
N LEU A 6 4.98 2.29 -12.45
CA LEU A 6 6.06 1.56 -11.77
C LEU A 6 5.59 0.94 -10.44
N SER A 7 4.71 1.62 -9.71
CA SER A 7 4.19 1.13 -8.42
C SER A 7 3.24 -0.06 -8.52
N LEU A 8 2.80 -0.46 -9.72
CA LEU A 8 1.95 -1.65 -9.89
C LEU A 8 2.72 -2.95 -9.62
N ALA A 9 4.04 -2.97 -9.81
CA ALA A 9 4.85 -4.16 -9.55
C ALA A 9 5.15 -4.32 -8.04
N ALA A 10 4.91 -5.51 -7.49
CA ALA A 10 5.11 -5.81 -6.06
C ALA A 10 6.51 -5.44 -5.54
N VAL A 11 7.55 -5.71 -6.33
CA VAL A 11 8.94 -5.36 -5.98
C VAL A 11 9.12 -3.85 -5.81
N ASN A 12 8.43 -3.04 -6.62
CA ASN A 12 8.51 -1.58 -6.55
C ASN A 12 7.70 -1.02 -5.38
N GLN A 13 6.60 -1.68 -4.99
CA GLN A 13 5.82 -1.31 -3.79
C GLN A 13 6.69 -1.42 -2.54
N SER A 14 7.41 -2.53 -2.35
CA SER A 14 8.36 -2.71 -1.24
C SER A 14 9.58 -1.78 -1.32
N LYS A 15 10.02 -1.39 -2.52
CA LYS A 15 11.09 -0.37 -2.66
C LYS A 15 10.58 1.02 -2.24
N LEU A 16 9.39 1.40 -2.66
CA LEU A 16 8.78 2.68 -2.28
C LEU A 16 8.47 2.74 -0.78
N ALA A 17 8.02 1.64 -0.19
CA ALA A 17 7.80 1.54 1.26
C ALA A 17 9.08 1.81 2.07
N ARG A 18 10.22 1.33 1.59
CA ARG A 18 11.53 1.48 2.25
C ARG A 18 12.26 2.78 1.89
N ALA A 19 11.82 3.47 0.83
CA ALA A 19 12.44 4.72 0.40
C ALA A 19 12.21 5.81 1.48
N PRO A 20 13.28 6.38 2.06
CA PRO A 20 13.15 7.36 3.13
C PRO A 20 12.28 8.56 2.71
N GLY A 21 11.27 8.86 3.52
CA GLY A 21 10.38 10.01 3.30
C GLY A 21 9.32 9.83 2.21
N ALA A 22 9.39 8.79 1.38
CA ALA A 22 8.48 8.61 0.24
C ALA A 22 7.01 8.63 0.65
N ALA A 23 6.65 7.91 1.71
CA ALA A 23 5.27 7.91 2.24
C ALA A 23 4.81 9.32 2.66
N ARG A 24 5.64 10.10 3.36
CA ARG A 24 5.29 11.47 3.77
C ARG A 24 5.16 12.41 2.58
N SER A 25 6.04 12.29 1.58
CA SER A 25 5.97 13.11 0.37
C SER A 25 4.74 12.80 -0.48
N LEU A 26 4.33 11.53 -0.58
CA LEU A 26 3.08 11.17 -1.24
C LEU A 26 1.88 11.78 -0.51
N LEU A 27 1.87 11.70 0.83
CA LEU A 27 0.80 12.26 1.64
C LEU A 27 0.73 13.79 1.53
N SER A 28 1.88 14.49 1.58
CA SER A 28 1.92 15.94 1.44
C SER A 28 1.31 16.38 0.11
N VAL A 29 1.72 15.75 -0.99
CA VAL A 29 1.17 16.02 -2.34
C VAL A 29 -0.32 15.71 -2.41
N SER A 30 -0.80 14.61 -1.81
CA SER A 30 -2.23 14.28 -1.84
C SER A 30 -3.11 15.27 -1.05
N SER A 31 -2.57 15.82 0.04
CA SER A 31 -3.30 16.70 0.96
C SER A 31 -3.22 18.18 0.59
N ASP A 32 -2.25 18.56 -0.23
CA ASP A 32 -2.06 19.95 -0.63
C ASP A 32 -3.16 20.37 -1.60
N ALA A 33 -4.01 21.30 -1.17
CA ALA A 33 -5.09 21.83 -1.98
C ALA A 33 -4.59 22.74 -3.13
N ALA A 34 -3.34 23.22 -3.07
CA ALA A 34 -2.72 23.97 -4.15
C ALA A 34 -2.31 23.07 -5.33
N GLU A 35 -2.14 21.76 -5.09
CA GLU A 35 -1.78 20.81 -6.14
C GLU A 35 -2.97 20.51 -7.06
N PRO A 36 -2.76 20.34 -8.37
CA PRO A 36 -3.83 19.98 -9.30
C PRO A 36 -4.53 18.69 -8.87
N PRO A 37 -5.87 18.59 -8.98
CA PRO A 37 -6.61 17.39 -8.56
C PRO A 37 -6.09 16.09 -9.15
N ALA A 38 -5.62 16.12 -10.40
CA ALA A 38 -5.01 14.96 -11.06
C ALA A 38 -3.69 14.50 -10.41
N VAL A 39 -2.87 15.43 -9.92
CA VAL A 39 -1.60 15.14 -9.22
C VAL A 39 -1.89 14.55 -7.85
N ARG A 40 -2.82 15.16 -7.10
CA ARG A 40 -3.30 14.66 -5.81
C ARG A 40 -3.85 13.23 -5.94
N ARG A 41 -4.67 12.99 -6.98
CA ARG A 41 -5.21 11.66 -7.31
C ARG A 41 -4.10 10.65 -7.56
N LEU A 42 -3.08 11.00 -8.35
CA LEU A 42 -1.97 10.10 -8.62
C LEU A 42 -1.17 9.73 -7.36
N ALA A 43 -0.97 10.69 -6.45
CA ALA A 43 -0.31 10.42 -5.19
C ALA A 43 -1.10 9.38 -4.36
N LEU A 44 -2.43 9.51 -4.31
CA LEU A 44 -3.30 8.52 -3.65
C LEU A 44 -3.26 7.15 -4.33
N MET A 45 -3.25 7.10 -5.67
CA MET A 45 -3.12 5.83 -6.40
C MET A 45 -1.81 5.10 -6.08
N VAL A 46 -0.70 5.84 -6.03
CA VAL A 46 0.59 5.27 -5.63
C VAL A 46 0.54 4.79 -4.18
N ALA A 47 -0.07 5.55 -3.28
CA ALA A 47 -0.25 5.13 -1.89
C ALA A 47 -1.10 3.84 -1.77
N CYS A 48 -2.17 3.70 -2.56
CA CYS A 48 -2.98 2.47 -2.62
C CYS A 48 -2.13 1.27 -3.04
N ASN A 49 -1.30 1.44 -4.07
CA ASN A 49 -0.39 0.40 -4.52
C ASN A 49 0.67 0.05 -3.47
N VAL A 50 1.18 1.02 -2.72
CA VAL A 50 2.11 0.74 -1.61
C VAL A 50 1.40 0.00 -0.46
N ALA A 51 0.12 0.26 -0.20
CA ALA A 51 -0.66 -0.40 0.84
C ALA A 51 -0.97 -1.89 0.57
N THR A 52 -0.68 -2.42 -0.61
CA THR A 52 -0.90 -3.85 -0.92
C THR A 52 0.06 -4.76 -0.14
N CYS A 53 1.28 -4.30 0.16
CA CYS A 53 2.27 -5.05 0.93
C CYS A 53 2.30 -4.62 2.41
N ALA A 54 2.68 -5.55 3.30
CA ALA A 54 2.67 -5.30 4.75
C ALA A 54 3.63 -4.17 5.17
N GLU A 55 4.82 -4.14 4.58
CA GLU A 55 5.82 -3.08 4.79
C GLU A 55 5.28 -1.70 4.41
N GLY A 56 4.59 -1.63 3.27
CA GLY A 56 3.99 -0.39 2.79
C GLY A 56 2.83 0.09 3.63
N ARG A 57 1.97 -0.82 4.12
CA ARG A 57 0.92 -0.47 5.11
C ARG A 57 1.52 0.13 6.37
N ALA A 58 2.58 -0.49 6.91
CA ALA A 58 3.26 0.01 8.09
C ALA A 58 3.86 1.41 7.85
N ALA A 59 4.61 1.58 6.76
CA ALA A 59 5.24 2.85 6.40
C ALA A 59 4.22 3.99 6.19
N LEU A 60 3.09 3.70 5.55
CA LEU A 60 2.00 4.67 5.38
C LEU A 60 1.37 5.06 6.71
N MET A 61 1.08 4.09 7.58
CA MET A 61 0.53 4.38 8.91
C MET A 61 1.51 5.16 9.79
N ASP A 62 2.81 4.85 9.74
CA ASP A 62 3.87 5.60 10.43
C ASP A 62 4.01 7.03 9.91
N ALA A 63 3.72 7.26 8.63
CA ALA A 63 3.68 8.58 8.02
C ALA A 63 2.39 9.37 8.32
N GLY A 64 1.41 8.78 9.03
CA GLY A 64 0.15 9.44 9.36
C GLY A 64 -0.94 9.31 8.29
N ALA A 65 -0.80 8.39 7.33
CA ALA A 65 -1.70 8.26 6.18
C ALA A 65 -3.17 8.15 6.56
N VAL A 66 -3.51 7.44 7.64
CA VAL A 66 -4.91 7.26 8.06
C VAL A 66 -5.55 8.61 8.37
N ALA A 67 -4.89 9.46 9.15
CA ALA A 67 -5.40 10.78 9.49
C ALA A 67 -5.48 11.70 8.26
N THR A 68 -4.43 11.72 7.44
CA THR A 68 -4.38 12.55 6.23
C THR A 68 -5.47 12.17 5.23
N VAL A 69 -5.63 10.88 4.94
CA VAL A 69 -6.63 10.39 3.97
C VAL A 69 -8.05 10.57 4.51
N SER A 70 -8.29 10.39 5.81
CA SER A 70 -9.59 10.69 6.42
C SER A 70 -9.93 12.17 6.32
N ALA A 71 -8.97 13.07 6.53
CA ALA A 71 -9.17 14.51 6.36
C ALA A 71 -9.51 14.89 4.91
N ILE A 72 -8.80 14.33 3.93
CA ILE A 72 -9.11 14.53 2.50
C ILE A 72 -10.54 14.04 2.20
N LEU A 73 -10.88 12.83 2.68
CA LEU A 73 -12.20 12.24 2.45
C LEU A 73 -13.33 13.08 3.06
N SER A 74 -13.10 13.71 4.22
CA SER A 74 -14.07 14.61 4.85
C SER A 74 -14.17 15.98 4.18
N GLY A 75 -13.05 16.55 3.70
CA GLY A 75 -13.00 17.91 3.14
C GLY A 75 -13.37 17.99 1.66
N ASP A 76 -12.96 17.00 0.87
CA ASP A 76 -13.05 17.01 -0.60
C ASP A 76 -14.11 16.05 -1.16
N ALA A 77 -15.13 15.72 -0.39
CA ALA A 77 -16.21 14.80 -0.78
C ALA A 77 -16.98 15.19 -2.06
N ARG A 78 -16.74 16.39 -2.62
CA ARG A 78 -17.27 16.83 -3.93
C ARG A 78 -16.53 16.22 -5.12
N ASN A 79 -15.31 15.72 -4.94
CA ASN A 79 -14.54 15.08 -6.00
C ASN A 79 -14.67 13.55 -5.88
N SER A 80 -15.53 12.96 -6.71
CA SER A 80 -15.81 11.52 -6.69
C SER A 80 -14.56 10.67 -6.92
N GLU A 81 -13.63 11.12 -7.77
CA GLU A 81 -12.40 10.38 -8.03
C GLU A 81 -11.48 10.36 -6.81
N LEU A 82 -11.25 11.52 -6.17
CA LEU A 82 -10.41 11.57 -4.95
C LEU A 82 -11.04 10.74 -3.82
N GLN A 83 -12.37 10.78 -3.70
CA GLN A 83 -13.11 9.97 -2.74
C GLN A 83 -12.87 8.47 -2.95
N GLU A 84 -12.97 7.99 -4.19
CA GLU A 84 -12.71 6.59 -4.56
C GLU A 84 -11.32 6.13 -4.12
N TRP A 85 -10.29 6.94 -4.42
CA TRP A 85 -8.93 6.60 -4.04
C TRP A 85 -8.66 6.73 -2.53
N CYS A 86 -9.33 7.64 -1.83
CA CYS A 86 -9.25 7.72 -0.37
C CYS A 86 -9.83 6.47 0.29
N VAL A 87 -10.99 6.00 -0.17
CA VAL A 87 -11.59 4.75 0.32
C VAL A 87 -10.71 3.56 -0.01
N ALA A 88 -10.17 3.46 -1.22
CA ALA A 88 -9.26 2.39 -1.60
C ALA A 88 -7.99 2.37 -0.73
N ALA A 89 -7.42 3.53 -0.40
CA ALA A 89 -6.25 3.64 0.46
C ALA A 89 -6.56 3.19 1.91
N LEU A 90 -7.68 3.66 2.48
CA LEU A 90 -8.13 3.25 3.81
C LEU A 90 -8.42 1.74 3.86
N TYR A 91 -9.08 1.21 2.84
CA TYR A 91 -9.33 -0.22 2.69
C TYR A 91 -8.03 -1.03 2.62
N GLY A 92 -7.08 -0.61 1.77
CA GLY A 92 -5.77 -1.23 1.65
C GLY A 92 -5.05 -1.32 2.99
N MET A 93 -4.98 -0.20 3.73
CA MET A 93 -4.35 -0.16 5.06
C MET A 93 -5.07 -0.99 6.13
N SER A 94 -6.38 -1.21 5.99
CA SER A 94 -7.17 -1.98 6.95
C SER A 94 -6.86 -3.49 6.92
N LYS A 95 -6.37 -4.01 5.79
CA LYS A 95 -6.12 -5.45 5.58
C LYS A 95 -5.07 -6.00 6.56
N GLY A 96 -5.49 -6.92 7.42
CA GLY A 96 -4.62 -7.60 8.38
C GLY A 96 -3.95 -6.67 9.40
N SER A 97 -4.52 -5.49 9.67
CA SER A 97 -3.90 -4.47 10.51
C SER A 97 -4.80 -4.07 11.70
N PRO A 98 -4.58 -4.61 12.91
CA PRO A 98 -5.28 -4.14 14.10
C PRO A 98 -4.90 -2.69 14.44
N ARG A 99 -3.67 -2.25 14.10
CA ARG A 99 -3.18 -0.88 14.29
C ARG A 99 -4.03 0.14 13.52
N PHE A 100 -4.47 -0.21 12.30
CA PHE A 100 -5.31 0.66 11.49
C PHE A 100 -6.58 1.07 12.25
N ARG A 101 -7.23 0.13 12.95
CA ARG A 101 -8.48 0.40 13.68
C ARG A 101 -8.33 1.53 14.70
N GLY A 102 -7.28 1.49 15.52
CA GLY A 102 -7.01 2.53 16.52
C GLY A 102 -6.77 3.89 15.87
N LEU A 103 -5.96 3.93 14.81
CA LEU A 103 -5.66 5.16 14.06
C LEU A 103 -6.92 5.73 13.38
N ALA A 104 -7.74 4.88 12.77
CA ALA A 104 -8.93 5.29 12.05
C ALA A 104 -9.99 5.87 12.98
N ARG A 105 -10.14 5.30 14.18
CA ARG A 105 -11.02 5.87 15.22
C ARG A 105 -10.51 7.21 15.74
N ALA A 106 -9.20 7.31 16.00
CA ALA A 106 -8.59 8.57 16.42
C ALA A 106 -8.73 9.67 15.35
N ALA A 107 -8.71 9.28 14.08
CA ALA A 107 -8.89 10.19 12.94
C ALA A 107 -10.36 10.51 12.61
N GLY A 108 -11.35 9.87 13.26
CA GLY A 108 -12.77 10.05 12.93
C GLY A 108 -13.14 9.58 11.52
N ALA A 109 -12.46 8.55 11.02
CA ALA A 109 -12.65 8.02 9.65
C ALA A 109 -14.03 7.39 9.41
N ASP A 110 -14.74 7.02 10.48
CA ASP A 110 -16.05 6.38 10.47
C ASP A 110 -17.12 7.26 9.81
N ARG A 111 -17.20 8.54 10.18
CA ARG A 111 -18.23 9.46 9.68
C ARG A 111 -18.23 9.60 8.15
N PRO A 112 -17.10 9.96 7.49
CA PRO A 112 -17.09 10.05 6.04
C PRO A 112 -17.30 8.68 5.37
N LEU A 113 -16.83 7.58 5.96
CA LEU A 113 -17.05 6.24 5.40
C LEU A 113 -18.52 5.81 5.46
N ILE A 114 -19.27 6.17 6.50
CA ILE A 114 -20.72 5.94 6.59
C ILE A 114 -21.44 6.62 5.43
N LEU A 115 -21.17 7.91 5.21
CA LEU A 115 -21.78 8.68 4.12
C LEU A 115 -21.50 8.05 2.75
N VAL A 116 -20.25 7.65 2.50
CA VAL A 116 -19.89 6.99 1.25
C VAL A 116 -20.56 5.62 1.11
N ALA A 117 -20.61 4.81 2.17
CA ALA A 117 -21.25 3.50 2.13
C ALA A 117 -22.76 3.59 1.86
N GLU A 118 -23.43 4.64 2.34
CA GLU A 118 -24.85 4.89 2.09
C GLU A 118 -25.09 5.39 0.66
N GLN A 119 -24.30 6.38 0.22
CA GLN A 119 -24.54 7.11 -1.03
C GLN A 119 -23.94 6.45 -2.28
N ALA A 120 -22.89 5.63 -2.13
CA ALA A 120 -22.25 4.98 -3.27
C ALA A 120 -23.19 3.98 -3.96
N LYS A 121 -23.12 3.97 -5.29
CA LYS A 121 -23.77 2.95 -6.12
C LYS A 121 -23.22 1.56 -5.77
N PRO A 122 -24.02 0.49 -5.91
CA PRO A 122 -23.52 -0.88 -5.73
C PRO A 122 -22.27 -1.14 -6.58
N GLY A 123 -21.28 -1.79 -5.99
CA GLY A 123 -19.99 -2.11 -6.63
C GLY A 123 -18.82 -2.06 -5.66
N VAL A 124 -17.62 -2.30 -6.20
CA VAL A 124 -16.37 -2.48 -5.44
C VAL A 124 -16.09 -1.30 -4.50
N HIS A 125 -16.33 -0.06 -4.92
CA HIS A 125 -16.12 1.12 -4.08
C HIS A 125 -16.99 1.11 -2.81
N LYS A 126 -18.28 0.77 -2.95
CA LYS A 126 -19.20 0.66 -1.81
C LYS A 126 -18.79 -0.48 -0.87
N GLU A 127 -18.39 -1.62 -1.43
CA GLU A 127 -17.91 -2.78 -0.66
C GLU A 127 -16.63 -2.47 0.11
N MET A 128 -15.69 -1.74 -0.49
CA MET A 128 -14.47 -1.27 0.18
C MET A 128 -14.81 -0.36 1.35
N ALA A 129 -15.72 0.61 1.16
CA ALA A 129 -16.16 1.51 2.23
C ALA A 129 -16.80 0.73 3.39
N GLN A 130 -17.74 -0.17 3.09
CA GLN A 130 -18.42 -1.00 4.10
C GLN A 130 -17.47 -1.93 4.85
N THR A 131 -16.52 -2.55 4.14
CA THR A 131 -15.54 -3.47 4.75
C THR A 131 -14.57 -2.71 5.65
N THR A 132 -14.12 -1.54 5.21
CA THR A 132 -13.29 -0.65 6.03
C THR A 132 -14.06 -0.21 7.28
N LEU A 133 -15.32 0.18 7.13
CA LEU A 133 -16.18 0.58 8.25
C LEU A 133 -16.38 -0.57 9.25
N ARG A 134 -16.67 -1.79 8.79
CA ARG A 134 -16.75 -2.98 9.65
C ARG A 134 -15.45 -3.20 10.42
N THR A 135 -14.30 -3.01 9.77
CA THR A 135 -12.98 -3.13 10.42
C THR A 135 -12.78 -2.09 11.52
N ILE A 136 -13.19 -0.84 11.27
CA ILE A 136 -13.14 0.25 12.26
C ILE A 136 -14.05 -0.09 13.44
N LEU A 137 -15.29 -0.51 13.16
CA LEU A 137 -16.30 -0.85 14.15
C LEU A 137 -15.95 -2.12 14.96
N GLY A 138 -15.00 -2.92 14.50
CA GLY A 138 -14.61 -4.19 15.14
C GLY A 138 -15.59 -5.33 14.83
N LEU A 139 -16.37 -5.20 13.75
CA LEU A 139 -17.37 -6.17 13.30
C LEU A 139 -16.80 -7.18 12.28
N GLY A 140 -15.49 -7.14 12.02
CA GLY A 140 -14.82 -8.04 11.08
C GLY A 140 -14.24 -9.25 11.80
N GLU A 141 -14.85 -10.41 11.59
CA GLU A 141 -14.26 -11.71 11.95
C GLU A 141 -13.17 -12.09 10.94
N ASN A 142 -11.98 -12.37 11.47
CA ASN A 142 -10.87 -13.20 10.96
C ASN A 142 -11.11 -13.91 9.61
N ASN A 143 -10.99 -13.22 8.48
CA ASN A 143 -10.86 -13.88 7.18
C ASN A 143 -9.53 -13.50 6.53
N ASP A 144 -8.46 -14.07 7.07
CA ASP A 144 -7.18 -14.22 6.37
C ASP A 144 -7.34 -15.32 5.31
N GLY A 145 -8.11 -15.01 4.27
CA GLY A 145 -8.33 -15.87 3.10
C GLY A 145 -7.68 -15.25 1.89
N ASP A 146 -6.41 -15.61 1.67
CA ASP A 146 -5.65 -15.57 0.42
C ASP A 146 -6.46 -15.16 -0.83
N LEU A 147 -6.41 -13.87 -1.19
CA LEU A 147 -6.72 -13.41 -2.54
C LEU A 147 -5.43 -13.40 -3.35
N SER A 148 -4.89 -14.59 -3.60
CA SER A 148 -4.04 -14.85 -4.76
C SER A 148 -4.92 -14.68 -6.00
N GLU A 149 -4.96 -13.47 -6.54
CA GLU A 149 -5.60 -13.12 -7.79
C GLU A 149 -4.79 -13.74 -8.96
N SER A 150 -4.94 -15.05 -9.16
CA SER A 150 -4.42 -15.76 -10.33
C SER A 150 -5.29 -15.39 -11.53
N ARG A 151 -4.90 -14.32 -12.20
CA ARG A 151 -5.39 -13.97 -13.52
C ARG A 151 -4.72 -14.89 -14.54
N SER A 152 -5.35 -16.03 -14.81
CA SER A 152 -5.00 -16.89 -15.95
C SER A 152 -6.23 -17.02 -16.84
N SER A 153 -6.23 -16.23 -17.91
CA SER A 153 -7.05 -16.45 -19.09
C SER A 153 -6.20 -17.27 -20.04
N GLU A 154 -6.54 -18.53 -20.27
CA GLU A 154 -6.07 -19.32 -21.41
C GLU A 154 -6.91 -20.61 -21.53
N ASP A 155 -7.85 -20.59 -22.46
CA ASP A 155 -8.49 -21.78 -23.01
C ASP A 155 -7.44 -22.56 -23.82
N ASN A 156 -7.20 -23.86 -23.54
CA ASN A 156 -7.16 -24.89 -24.60
C ASN A 156 -7.01 -26.34 -24.12
N TYR A 157 -7.74 -27.20 -24.83
CA TYR A 157 -7.75 -28.66 -24.99
C TYR A 157 -6.88 -29.59 -24.12
N GLY A 158 -7.55 -30.64 -23.63
CA GLY A 158 -7.00 -31.64 -22.75
C GLY A 158 -5.99 -32.61 -23.36
N ALA A 159 -5.21 -33.22 -22.47
CA ALA A 159 -4.66 -34.56 -22.59
C ALA A 159 -4.18 -35.02 -21.20
N SER A 160 -4.28 -36.33 -21.01
CA SER A 160 -4.06 -37.12 -19.82
C SER A 160 -2.64 -37.14 -19.24
N ALA A 161 -2.58 -37.30 -17.90
CA ALA A 161 -1.70 -38.18 -17.11
C ALA A 161 -0.16 -38.13 -17.29
N LEU A 162 0.55 -37.68 -16.26
CA LEU A 162 1.41 -38.47 -15.34
C LEU A 162 2.34 -37.55 -14.51
N PRO A 163 2.73 -37.93 -13.28
CA PRO A 163 3.54 -37.10 -12.40
C PRO A 163 5.04 -37.31 -12.66
N HIS A 164 5.80 -36.22 -12.80
CA HIS A 164 7.25 -36.27 -12.87
C HIS A 164 7.92 -35.75 -11.60
N ARG A 165 8.76 -36.64 -11.06
CA ARG A 165 9.58 -36.52 -9.86
C ARG A 165 10.94 -35.92 -10.21
N ARG A 166 11.57 -35.28 -9.22
CA ARG A 166 12.96 -34.76 -9.13
C ARG A 166 13.15 -33.35 -9.73
N ARG A 167 14.03 -32.50 -9.19
CA ARG A 167 15.18 -32.69 -8.29
C ARG A 167 15.46 -31.38 -7.56
N VAL A 168 15.77 -31.48 -6.26
CA VAL A 168 16.38 -30.41 -5.47
C VAL A 168 17.80 -30.15 -6.01
N ALA A 169 18.10 -28.91 -6.39
CA ALA A 169 19.45 -28.45 -6.64
C ALA A 169 19.91 -27.61 -5.44
N SER A 170 20.81 -28.20 -4.65
CA SER A 170 21.57 -27.52 -3.60
C SER A 170 22.45 -26.43 -4.22
N TRP A 171 22.26 -25.18 -3.81
CA TRP A 171 23.25 -24.14 -4.08
C TRP A 171 24.11 -24.00 -2.84
N SER A 172 25.33 -24.52 -2.95
CA SER A 172 26.38 -24.40 -1.94
C SER A 172 26.71 -22.92 -1.70
N ALA A 173 26.89 -22.58 -0.42
CA ALA A 173 27.24 -21.26 0.06
C ALA A 173 28.60 -20.76 -0.49
N PRO A 174 28.79 -19.43 -0.65
CA PRO A 174 30.09 -18.85 -0.96
C PRO A 174 30.99 -18.79 0.30
N PRO A 175 32.31 -19.05 0.20
CA PRO A 175 33.23 -18.90 1.33
C PRO A 175 33.58 -17.43 1.61
N ALA A 176 33.96 -17.21 2.87
CA ALA A 176 34.11 -15.94 3.56
C ALA A 176 35.22 -15.00 3.05
N ALA A 177 34.98 -13.71 3.28
CA ALA A 177 35.87 -12.59 3.03
C ALA A 177 37.14 -12.63 3.90
N THR A 178 38.28 -12.31 3.29
CA THR A 178 39.51 -11.91 3.98
C THR A 178 39.65 -10.37 3.97
N PRO A 179 40.00 -9.74 5.10
CA PRO A 179 40.21 -8.31 5.18
C PRO A 179 41.64 -7.93 4.76
N LEU A 180 41.78 -6.95 3.88
CA LEU A 180 43.07 -6.31 3.58
C LEU A 180 43.13 -4.91 4.17
N SER A 181 43.92 -4.84 5.24
CA SER A 181 44.90 -3.82 5.60
C SER A 181 44.55 -2.33 5.45
N SER A 182 44.59 -1.69 6.62
CA SER A 182 44.71 -0.28 6.94
C SER A 182 45.73 0.51 6.11
N HIS A 183 45.28 1.56 5.43
CA HIS A 183 46.08 2.73 5.05
C HIS A 183 45.46 4.02 5.61
N GLN A 184 45.91 4.32 6.83
CA GLN A 184 46.39 5.62 7.32
C GLN A 184 46.16 6.85 6.42
N TRP A 185 45.10 7.61 6.68
CA TRP A 185 45.01 9.02 6.25
C TRP A 185 45.65 9.89 7.33
N ARG A 186 46.86 10.39 7.06
CA ARG A 186 47.48 11.47 7.84
C ARG A 186 46.85 12.80 7.45
N SER A 187 46.41 13.50 8.48
CA SER A 187 46.07 14.92 8.50
C SER A 187 47.24 15.77 7.94
N VAL A 188 46.91 16.74 7.10
CA VAL A 188 47.73 17.92 6.86
C VAL A 188 46.81 19.13 7.03
N CYS A 189 46.92 19.77 8.19
CA CYS A 189 46.61 21.18 8.36
C CYS A 189 47.81 21.98 7.84
N THR A 190 47.56 23.01 7.04
CA THR A 190 48.51 24.11 6.83
C THR A 190 47.74 25.40 7.01
N ASP A 191 48.27 26.23 7.92
CA ASP A 191 47.96 27.65 8.14
C ASP A 191 47.97 28.47 6.84
#